data_AF-A0A5D2ZTE1-F1
#
_entry.id   AF-A0A5D2ZTE1-F1
#
_cell.length_a   1.000
_cell.length_b   1.000
_cell.length_c   1.000
_cell.angle_alpha   90.00
_cell.angle_beta   90.00
_cell.angle_gamma   90.00
#
_symmetry.space_group_name_H-M   'P 1'
#
loop_
_entity.id
_entity.type
_entity.pdbx_description
1 polymer ?
#
loop_
_entity_poly.entity_id
_entity_poly.type
_entity_poly.pdbx_seq_one_letter_code
_entity_poly.pdbx_strand_id
1 'polypeptide(L)'
;MAVPKPTTMVLRRRTRAPKRYSEDEDGWGCDDVYCERCGSGDFGSKLLLCDKCDKGYHLFCLRPILVSVPKGYWFCPSCTNIKQPQLFPLVQTKIVDFFRIRRSSESMENQSNIKKRKRTCSLAVSKRKRKLLAYNPTEDPQRRLEQMASLATALKASGTEYSDGLTYRPGMALRSANCAALENGGMQILPKEDIETLNLCKKMMEKGECPPLMVVFDPVEGFTVQADRYIKDLTIITEYVGDVDYLKNRENDDGDSMMTLLHASNPSKSLVICPDKRSNIARFVNGINNFSPDGRKKQNVKCVRSRPGLVQQ
;
A
#
# COMPACT_ATOMS: atom_id res chain seq x y z
N MET A 1 23.03 -31.53 41.21
CA MET A 1 23.14 -30.79 39.94
C MET A 1 22.35 -31.57 38.89
N ALA A 2 21.17 -31.09 38.52
CA ALA A 2 20.28 -31.78 37.57
C ALA A 2 20.61 -31.33 36.14
N VAL A 3 20.97 -32.28 35.29
CA VAL A 3 21.22 -32.08 33.85
C VAL A 3 19.87 -31.90 33.15
N PRO A 4 19.65 -30.83 32.37
CA PRO A 4 18.39 -30.65 31.64
C PRO A 4 18.35 -31.62 30.45
N LYS A 5 17.22 -32.32 30.30
CA LYS A 5 16.95 -33.21 29.15
C LYS A 5 16.74 -32.36 27.89
N PRO A 6 17.23 -32.81 26.71
CA PRO A 6 17.06 -32.08 25.47
C PRO A 6 15.59 -32.10 25.05
N THR A 7 14.98 -30.93 24.91
CA THR A 7 13.64 -30.78 24.34
C THR A 7 13.78 -30.93 22.82
N THR A 8 13.49 -32.11 22.31
CA THR A 8 13.37 -32.35 20.86
C THR A 8 12.14 -31.60 20.35
N MET A 9 12.34 -30.40 19.82
CA MET A 9 11.31 -29.71 19.05
C MET A 9 11.05 -30.50 17.76
N VAL A 10 9.90 -31.19 17.73
CA VAL A 10 9.42 -31.90 16.54
C VAL A 10 9.18 -30.87 15.44
N LEU A 11 10.01 -30.90 14.41
CA LEU A 11 9.79 -30.19 13.15
C LEU A 11 8.54 -30.76 12.46
N ARG A 12 7.37 -30.18 12.73
CA ARG A 12 6.14 -30.52 12.02
C ARG A 12 6.17 -29.89 10.62
N ARG A 13 6.07 -30.72 9.58
CA ARG A 13 5.93 -30.27 8.19
C ARG A 13 4.56 -29.61 8.02
N ARG A 14 4.57 -28.41 7.44
CA ARG A 14 3.39 -27.57 7.15
C ARG A 14 2.44 -28.28 6.20
N THR A 15 1.15 -28.35 6.55
CA THR A 15 0.11 -28.84 5.65
C THR A 15 -0.95 -27.77 5.42
N ARG A 16 -1.28 -27.52 4.15
CA ARG A 16 -2.61 -27.02 3.77
C ARG A 16 -3.64 -27.97 4.39
N ALA A 17 -4.85 -27.48 4.69
CA ALA A 17 -5.93 -28.40 5.04
C ALA A 17 -6.03 -29.50 3.96
N PRO A 18 -6.20 -30.78 4.35
CA PRO A 18 -6.20 -31.89 3.40
C PRO A 18 -7.19 -31.64 2.25
N LYS A 19 -6.81 -31.99 1.02
CA LYS A 19 -7.77 -32.00 -0.10
C LYS A 19 -8.79 -33.12 0.16
N ARG A 20 -10.09 -32.79 0.13
CA ARG A 20 -11.15 -33.80 0.03
C ARG A 20 -10.95 -34.60 -1.27
N TYR A 21 -10.48 -35.85 -1.14
CA TYR A 21 -10.84 -36.91 -2.06
C TYR A 21 -12.10 -37.54 -1.48
N SER A 22 -13.20 -37.46 -2.22
CA SER A 22 -14.39 -38.25 -1.95
C SER A 22 -14.14 -39.64 -2.52
N GLU A 23 -13.99 -40.64 -1.64
CA GLU A 23 -14.76 -41.91 -1.67
C GLU A 23 -14.27 -42.84 -0.54
N ASP A 24 -15.23 -43.17 0.32
CA ASP A 24 -15.42 -44.36 1.15
C ASP A 24 -14.70 -44.56 2.50
N GLU A 25 -15.47 -45.24 3.35
CA GLU A 25 -15.53 -45.34 4.80
C GLU A 25 -14.22 -45.69 5.53
N ASP A 26 -13.97 -45.00 6.64
CA ASP A 26 -13.63 -45.60 7.94
C ASP A 26 -13.59 -44.51 9.04
N GLY A 27 -14.25 -44.79 10.16
CA GLY A 27 -14.46 -43.84 11.25
C GLY A 27 -13.18 -43.47 12.01
N TRP A 28 -12.76 -42.22 11.85
CA TRP A 28 -12.19 -41.38 12.90
C TRP A 28 -12.54 -39.93 12.57
N GLY A 29 -13.08 -39.20 13.55
CA GLY A 29 -13.45 -37.80 13.39
C GLY A 29 -12.25 -36.98 12.94
N CYS A 30 -12.16 -36.71 11.63
CA CYS A 30 -11.32 -35.64 11.14
C CYS A 30 -11.98 -34.37 11.63
N ASP A 31 -11.41 -33.74 12.66
CA ASP A 31 -11.81 -32.41 13.11
C ASP A 31 -11.82 -31.50 11.88
N ASP A 32 -13.00 -31.30 11.28
CA ASP A 32 -13.18 -30.49 10.10
C ASP A 32 -12.76 -29.08 10.53
N VAL A 33 -11.57 -28.64 10.14
CA VAL A 33 -11.02 -27.38 10.65
C VAL A 33 -11.82 -26.23 10.05
N TYR A 34 -12.67 -25.62 10.88
CA TYR A 34 -13.46 -24.45 10.50
C TYR A 34 -12.62 -23.18 10.59
N CYS A 35 -12.94 -22.20 9.74
CA CYS A 35 -12.39 -20.87 9.91
C CYS A 35 -13.04 -20.17 11.10
N GLU A 36 -12.24 -19.74 12.08
CA GLU A 36 -12.70 -19.05 13.29
C GLU A 36 -13.41 -17.71 13.01
N ARG A 37 -13.25 -17.13 11.81
CA ARG A 37 -13.82 -15.83 11.49
C ARG A 37 -15.18 -15.92 10.78
N CYS A 38 -15.37 -16.88 9.89
CA CYS A 38 -16.60 -17.05 9.13
C CYS A 38 -17.41 -18.29 9.55
N GLY A 39 -16.85 -19.16 10.39
CA GLY A 39 -17.48 -20.40 10.85
C GLY A 39 -17.57 -21.50 9.78
N SER A 40 -17.09 -21.27 8.56
CA SER A 40 -17.16 -22.22 7.45
C SER A 40 -15.86 -23.03 7.28
N GLY A 41 -16.01 -24.31 6.92
CA GLY A 41 -14.93 -25.22 6.52
C GLY A 41 -14.69 -25.25 5.00
N ASP A 42 -15.42 -24.42 4.23
CA ASP A 42 -15.25 -24.31 2.79
C ASP A 42 -13.86 -23.76 2.44
N PHE A 43 -13.43 -23.86 1.18
CA PHE A 43 -12.14 -23.33 0.73
C PHE A 43 -10.93 -23.80 1.56
N GLY A 44 -10.89 -25.06 2.01
CA GLY A 44 -9.79 -25.61 2.81
C GLY A 44 -8.39 -25.41 2.20
N SER A 45 -8.28 -25.34 0.87
CA SER A 45 -7.01 -25.03 0.18
C SER A 45 -6.46 -23.62 0.45
N LYS A 46 -7.31 -22.71 0.93
CA LYS A 46 -6.98 -21.32 1.33
C LYS A 46 -7.14 -21.11 2.84
N LEU A 47 -7.18 -22.20 3.62
CA LEU A 47 -7.23 -22.15 5.08
C LEU A 47 -5.81 -22.31 5.65
N LEU A 48 -5.48 -21.44 6.60
CA LEU A 48 -4.19 -21.34 7.29
C LEU A 48 -4.38 -21.66 8.78
N LEU A 49 -3.46 -22.43 9.36
CA LEU A 49 -3.46 -22.75 10.78
C LEU A 49 -2.50 -21.83 11.54
N CYS A 50 -2.87 -21.45 12.76
CA CYS A 50 -1.99 -20.74 13.68
C CYS A 50 -0.94 -21.70 14.28
N ASP A 51 0.34 -21.38 14.18
CA ASP A 51 1.42 -22.23 14.70
C ASP A 51 1.49 -22.33 16.23
N LYS A 52 0.65 -21.56 16.95
CA LYS A 52 0.57 -21.60 18.42
C LYS A 52 -0.67 -22.29 18.95
N CYS A 53 -1.83 -22.13 18.30
CA CYS A 53 -3.11 -22.62 18.80
C CYS A 53 -3.86 -23.52 17.82
N ASP A 54 -3.27 -23.84 16.68
CA ASP A 54 -3.78 -24.73 15.62
C ASP A 54 -5.16 -24.34 15.04
N LYS A 55 -5.71 -23.17 15.42
CA LYS A 55 -6.95 -22.62 14.90
C LYS A 55 -6.86 -22.24 13.42
N GLY A 56 -7.93 -22.50 12.66
CA GLY A 56 -8.03 -22.25 11.23
C GLY A 56 -8.53 -20.86 10.85
N TYR A 57 -7.93 -20.28 9.82
CA TYR A 57 -8.32 -18.98 9.27
C TYR A 57 -8.17 -18.98 7.74
N HIS A 58 -9.21 -18.59 7.00
CA HIS A 58 -9.02 -18.36 5.56
C HIS A 58 -8.12 -17.16 5.31
N LEU A 59 -7.24 -17.26 4.31
CA LEU A 59 -6.37 -16.17 3.88
C LEU A 59 -7.14 -14.86 3.59
N PHE A 60 -8.35 -14.98 3.01
CA PHE A 60 -9.25 -13.87 2.70
C PHE A 60 -10.14 -13.42 3.86
N CYS A 61 -10.24 -14.21 4.93
CA CYS A 61 -10.89 -13.81 6.16
C CYS A 61 -9.93 -13.04 7.06
N LEU A 62 -8.62 -13.19 6.92
CA LEU A 62 -7.65 -12.44 7.71
C LEU A 62 -7.67 -10.94 7.40
N ARG A 63 -7.19 -10.17 8.37
CA ARG A 63 -6.92 -8.74 8.24
C ARG A 63 -5.49 -8.49 8.76
N PRO A 64 -4.61 -7.86 7.97
CA PRO A 64 -4.76 -7.63 6.52
C PRO A 64 -5.02 -8.95 5.75
N ILE A 65 -5.64 -8.83 4.57
CA ILE A 65 -5.93 -9.98 3.71
C ILE A 65 -4.61 -10.58 3.24
N LEU A 66 -4.44 -11.88 3.40
CA LEU A 66 -3.27 -12.58 2.88
C LEU A 66 -3.54 -13.07 1.47
N VAL A 67 -2.62 -12.77 0.55
CA VAL A 67 -2.69 -13.23 -0.85
C VAL A 67 -2.17 -14.67 -0.96
N SER A 68 -1.20 -15.03 -0.11
CA SER A 68 -0.56 -16.33 -0.05
C SER A 68 -0.24 -16.70 1.41
N VAL A 69 0.11 -17.97 1.64
CA VAL A 69 0.58 -18.43 2.94
C VAL A 69 1.95 -17.80 3.23
N PRO A 70 2.15 -17.09 4.35
CA PRO A 70 3.43 -16.49 4.70
C PRO A 70 4.53 -17.55 4.85
N LYS A 71 5.78 -17.17 4.59
CA LYS A 71 6.92 -18.01 4.95
C LYS A 71 7.24 -17.84 6.43
N GLY A 72 7.61 -18.95 7.06
CA GLY A 72 7.98 -18.95 8.47
C GLY A 72 6.80 -19.31 9.35
N TYR A 73 6.81 -18.77 10.57
CA TYR A 73 5.73 -18.98 11.53
C TYR A 73 4.66 -17.91 11.35
N TRP A 74 3.40 -18.32 11.37
CA TRP A 74 2.26 -17.42 11.41
C TRP A 74 1.45 -17.66 12.68
N PHE A 75 1.10 -16.55 13.33
CA PHE A 75 0.29 -16.55 14.54
C PHE A 75 -0.99 -15.78 14.28
N CYS A 76 -2.12 -16.31 14.75
CA CYS A 76 -3.40 -15.63 14.62
C CYS A 76 -3.44 -14.34 15.45
N PRO A 77 -4.39 -13.42 15.18
CA PRO A 77 -4.52 -12.15 15.92
C PRO A 77 -4.61 -12.30 17.45
N SER A 78 -5.13 -13.44 17.94
CA SER A 78 -5.21 -13.73 19.38
C SER A 78 -3.87 -14.23 19.96
N CYS A 79 -2.99 -14.74 19.12
CA CYS A 79 -1.67 -15.26 19.49
C CYS A 79 -0.54 -14.27 19.24
N THR A 80 -0.69 -13.34 18.29
CA THR A 80 0.22 -12.23 18.07
C THR A 80 0.06 -11.19 19.17
N ASN A 81 1.18 -10.82 19.80
CA ASN A 81 1.20 -9.71 20.74
C ASN A 81 1.44 -8.42 19.95
N ILE A 82 0.36 -7.86 19.39
CA ILE A 82 0.43 -6.67 18.54
C ILE A 82 0.79 -5.47 19.42
N LYS A 83 2.05 -5.01 19.31
CA LYS A 83 2.52 -3.82 20.03
C LYS A 83 2.07 -2.57 19.29
N GLN A 84 1.59 -1.58 20.03
CA GLN A 84 1.32 -0.27 19.46
C GLN A 84 2.63 0.36 18.94
N PRO A 85 2.59 1.03 17.77
CA PRO A 85 3.78 1.67 17.23
C PRO A 85 4.21 2.85 18.10
N GLN A 86 5.53 3.01 18.26
CA GLN A 86 6.10 4.17 18.94
C GLN A 86 5.96 5.40 18.05
N LEU A 87 5.22 6.40 18.52
CA LEU A 87 4.91 7.61 17.76
C LEU A 87 6.19 8.36 17.36
N PHE A 88 6.21 8.89 16.13
CA PHE A 88 7.26 9.78 15.68
C PHE A 88 7.14 11.12 16.42
N PRO A 89 8.25 11.71 16.92
CA PRO A 89 8.18 12.98 17.64
C PRO A 89 7.59 14.10 16.77
N LEU A 90 6.61 14.83 17.30
CA LEU A 90 6.01 16.03 16.68
C LEU A 90 6.96 17.24 16.77
N VAL A 91 8.16 17.11 16.21
CA VAL A 91 9.18 18.15 16.18
C VAL A 91 9.44 18.53 14.73
N GLN A 92 9.19 19.79 14.38
CA GLN A 92 9.22 20.26 12.99
C GLN A 92 10.54 19.97 12.28
N THR A 93 11.69 20.19 12.94
CA THR A 93 13.01 19.90 12.35
C THR A 93 13.17 18.44 11.99
N LYS A 94 12.80 17.53 12.90
CA LYS A 94 12.88 16.07 12.66
C LYS A 94 12.01 15.64 11.48
N ILE A 95 10.85 16.26 11.31
CA ILE A 95 9.92 15.94 10.22
C ILE A 95 10.45 16.52 8.89
N VAL A 96 10.90 17.77 8.88
CA VAL A 96 11.54 18.40 7.72
C VAL A 96 12.74 17.59 7.23
N ASP A 97 13.59 17.14 8.15
CA ASP A 97 14.77 16.35 7.83
C ASP A 97 14.37 14.94 7.31
N PHE A 98 13.37 14.31 7.93
CA PHE A 98 12.88 13.00 7.53
C PHE A 98 12.32 12.99 6.10
N PHE A 99 11.53 14.01 5.74
CA PHE A 99 10.93 14.15 4.41
C PHE A 99 11.79 14.92 3.41
N ARG A 100 12.96 15.43 3.83
CA ARG A 100 13.86 16.27 3.02
C ARG A 100 13.16 17.50 2.43
N ILE A 101 12.28 18.13 3.22
CA ILE A 101 11.47 19.27 2.80
C ILE A 101 12.38 20.46 2.49
N ARG A 102 12.21 21.05 1.30
CA ARG A 102 12.97 22.23 0.88
C ARG A 102 12.47 23.44 1.66
N ARG A 103 13.36 24.02 2.46
CA ARG A 103 13.10 25.31 3.10
C ARG A 103 13.15 26.40 2.03
N SER A 104 12.03 27.07 1.78
CA SER A 104 12.03 28.33 1.04
C SER A 104 12.70 29.38 1.91
N SER A 105 13.85 29.88 1.47
CA SER A 105 14.52 31.06 2.04
C SER A 105 13.84 32.34 1.56
N GLU A 106 12.52 32.45 1.75
CA GLU A 106 11.77 33.65 1.41
C GLU A 106 10.98 34.11 2.63
N SER A 107 11.47 35.23 3.14
CA SER A 107 10.83 36.21 3.99
C SER A 107 9.37 36.45 3.62
N MET A 108 8.63 36.91 4.62
CA MET A 108 7.31 37.53 4.49
C MET A 108 7.33 38.62 3.40
N GLU A 109 7.01 38.26 2.16
CA GLU A 109 6.64 39.22 1.13
C GLU A 109 5.21 38.95 0.70
N ASN A 110 4.36 39.88 1.13
CA ASN A 110 3.00 40.08 0.65
C ASN A 110 2.98 40.10 -0.88
N GLN A 111 2.39 39.09 -1.51
CA GLN A 111 1.94 39.19 -2.90
C GLN A 111 0.41 39.07 -2.97
N SER A 112 -0.18 40.26 -2.86
CA SER A 112 -1.25 40.80 -3.71
C SER A 112 -2.33 39.85 -4.23
N ASN A 113 -3.56 40.13 -3.78
CA ASN A 113 -4.82 39.71 -4.37
C ASN A 113 -4.87 39.93 -5.89
N ILE A 114 -4.60 38.89 -6.69
CA ILE A 114 -4.97 38.87 -8.10
C ILE A 114 -6.47 38.59 -8.19
N LYS A 115 -7.28 39.66 -8.23
CA LYS A 115 -8.70 39.59 -8.61
C LYS A 115 -8.81 39.06 -10.04
N LYS A 116 -9.14 37.76 -10.18
CA LYS A 116 -9.47 37.16 -11.49
C LYS A 116 -10.75 37.80 -12.04
N ARG A 117 -10.60 38.65 -13.05
CA ARG A 117 -11.70 39.21 -13.85
C ARG A 117 -12.49 38.06 -14.49
N LYS A 118 -13.79 37.97 -14.17
CA LYS A 118 -14.74 37.01 -14.74
C LYS A 118 -14.99 37.42 -16.20
N ARG A 119 -14.46 36.67 -17.17
CA ARG A 119 -14.89 36.78 -18.57
C ARG A 119 -16.15 35.94 -18.73
N THR A 120 -17.24 36.57 -19.16
CA THR A 120 -18.45 35.91 -19.63
C THR A 120 -18.14 35.22 -20.96
N CYS A 121 -17.98 33.90 -20.94
CA CYS A 121 -17.97 33.08 -22.14
C CYS A 121 -19.30 32.33 -22.24
N SER A 122 -19.90 32.39 -23.42
CA SER A 122 -21.09 31.67 -23.84
C SER A 122 -20.97 30.16 -23.61
N LEU A 123 -22.07 29.55 -23.17
CA LEU A 123 -22.20 28.13 -22.87
C LEU A 123 -22.08 27.29 -24.16
N ALA A 124 -20.86 26.91 -24.52
CA ALA A 124 -20.64 25.76 -25.38
C ALA A 124 -20.54 24.52 -24.48
N VAL A 125 -21.50 23.59 -24.61
CA VAL A 125 -21.49 22.29 -23.93
C VAL A 125 -20.38 21.44 -24.54
N SER A 126 -19.15 21.66 -24.10
CA SER A 126 -18.06 20.70 -24.27
C SER A 126 -18.29 19.56 -23.29
N LYS A 127 -18.34 18.32 -23.78
CA LYS A 127 -18.36 17.12 -22.94
C LYS A 127 -17.17 17.23 -21.97
N ARG A 128 -17.44 17.41 -20.67
CA ARG A 128 -16.39 17.57 -19.64
C ARG A 128 -15.46 16.37 -19.71
N LYS A 129 -14.25 16.54 -20.25
CA LYS A 129 -13.18 15.57 -20.09
C LYS A 129 -12.92 15.44 -18.59
N ARG A 130 -12.88 14.20 -18.08
CA ARG A 130 -12.51 13.93 -16.69
C ARG A 130 -11.04 14.32 -16.54
N LYS A 131 -10.80 15.44 -15.84
CA LYS A 131 -9.48 16.01 -15.60
C LYS A 131 -9.05 15.70 -14.17
N LEU A 132 -7.79 15.34 -13.98
CA LEU A 132 -7.24 15.12 -12.65
C LEU A 132 -7.08 16.45 -11.90
N LEU A 133 -7.32 16.41 -10.59
CA LEU A 133 -7.22 17.55 -9.69
C LEU A 133 -6.03 17.36 -8.76
N ALA A 134 -5.32 18.45 -8.46
CA ALA A 134 -4.37 18.45 -7.36
C ALA A 134 -5.13 18.35 -6.03
N TYR A 135 -4.54 17.70 -5.04
CA TYR A 135 -5.09 17.71 -3.69
C TYR A 135 -5.01 19.12 -3.09
N ASN A 136 -5.87 19.38 -2.10
CA ASN A 136 -5.83 20.61 -1.32
C ASN A 136 -5.26 20.30 0.07
N PRO A 137 -4.04 20.76 0.41
CA PRO A 137 -3.44 20.53 1.72
C PRO A 137 -4.29 21.10 2.85
N THR A 138 -4.09 20.59 4.06
CA THR A 138 -4.67 21.22 5.26
C THR A 138 -4.05 22.61 5.45
N GLU A 139 -4.86 23.63 5.73
CA GLU A 139 -4.38 25.02 5.88
C GLU A 139 -3.54 25.19 7.14
N ASP A 140 -3.99 24.58 8.24
CA ASP A 140 -3.29 24.57 9.52
C ASP A 140 -1.92 23.86 9.42
N PRO A 141 -0.80 24.56 9.62
CA PRO A 141 0.54 23.97 9.59
C PRO A 141 0.75 22.91 10.67
N GLN A 142 0.13 23.06 11.85
CA GLN A 142 0.28 22.08 12.92
C GLN A 142 -0.39 20.76 12.54
N ARG A 143 -1.61 20.81 12.02
CA ARG A 143 -2.28 19.61 11.51
C ARG A 143 -1.54 18.95 10.34
N ARG A 144 -0.93 19.73 9.42
CA ARG A 144 -0.05 19.15 8.38
C ARG A 144 1.16 18.43 8.98
N LEU A 145 1.70 18.96 10.08
CA LEU A 145 2.82 18.32 10.78
C LEU A 145 2.41 16.98 11.39
N GLU A 146 1.21 16.90 11.97
CA GLU A 146 0.64 15.66 12.49
C GLU A 146 0.41 14.61 11.38
N GLN A 147 -0.10 15.05 10.22
CA GLN A 147 -0.25 14.20 9.03
C GLN A 147 1.08 13.58 8.60
N MET A 148 2.11 14.41 8.45
CA MET A 148 3.46 13.93 8.10
C MET A 148 4.07 13.04 9.20
N ALA A 149 3.87 13.36 10.47
CA ALA A 149 4.36 12.56 11.59
C ALA A 149 3.69 11.17 11.65
N SER A 150 2.41 11.09 11.30
CA SER A 150 1.69 9.81 11.22
C SER A 150 2.31 8.87 10.19
N LEU A 151 2.67 9.42 9.00
CA LEU A 151 3.38 8.68 7.97
C LEU A 151 4.80 8.29 8.41
N ALA A 152 5.54 9.21 9.02
CA ALA A 152 6.88 8.93 9.54
C ALA A 152 6.86 7.83 10.62
N THR A 153 5.82 7.80 11.46
CA THR A 153 5.59 6.74 12.45
C THR A 153 5.43 5.39 11.77
N ALA A 154 4.58 5.30 10.75
CA ALA A 154 4.33 4.06 10.02
C ALA A 154 5.58 3.56 9.28
N LEU A 155 6.29 4.45 8.58
CA LEU A 155 7.54 4.13 7.88
C LEU A 155 8.63 3.66 8.84
N LYS A 156 8.78 4.33 9.99
CA LYS A 156 9.75 3.93 11.02
C LYS A 156 9.39 2.57 11.63
N ALA A 157 8.11 2.32 11.90
CA ALA A 157 7.64 1.05 12.44
C ALA A 157 7.80 -0.10 11.44
N SER A 158 7.66 0.17 10.13
CA SER A 158 7.91 -0.81 9.07
C SER A 158 9.38 -0.96 8.67
N GLY A 159 10.29 -0.15 9.23
CA GLY A 159 11.71 -0.16 8.86
C GLY A 159 11.97 0.33 7.43
N THR A 160 11.12 1.21 6.90
CA THR A 160 11.14 1.69 5.52
C THR A 160 11.62 3.14 5.47
N GLU A 161 12.52 3.44 4.53
CA GLU A 161 12.95 4.80 4.25
C GLU A 161 11.91 5.56 3.43
N TYR A 162 11.73 6.85 3.69
CA TYR A 162 10.86 7.69 2.87
C TYR A 162 11.47 7.89 1.47
N SER A 163 10.64 7.73 0.44
CA SER A 163 10.95 8.08 -0.95
C SER A 163 9.67 8.47 -1.67
N ASP A 164 9.71 9.50 -2.51
CA ASP A 164 8.56 9.96 -3.31
C ASP A 164 8.78 9.76 -4.82
N GLY A 165 9.58 8.76 -5.17
CA GLY A 165 9.85 8.40 -6.55
C GLY A 165 10.33 6.97 -6.70
N LEU A 166 10.25 6.45 -7.92
CA LEU A 166 10.78 5.14 -8.25
C LEU A 166 12.30 5.11 -8.09
N THR A 167 12.80 4.14 -7.33
CA THR A 167 14.23 3.95 -7.10
C THR A 167 14.75 2.73 -7.85
N TYR A 168 15.96 2.84 -8.39
CA TYR A 168 16.62 1.78 -9.16
C TYR A 168 17.96 1.49 -8.50
N ARG A 169 18.15 0.28 -7.98
CA ARG A 169 19.37 -0.11 -7.26
C ARG A 169 20.26 -1.02 -8.12
N PRO A 170 21.58 -1.04 -7.82
CA PRO A 170 22.45 -2.13 -8.27
C PRO A 170 21.88 -3.50 -7.86
N GLY A 171 21.92 -4.46 -8.78
CA GLY A 171 21.37 -5.81 -8.58
C GLY A 171 19.87 -5.94 -8.82
N MET A 172 19.16 -4.85 -9.10
CA MET A 172 17.72 -4.83 -9.41
C MET A 172 17.49 -4.37 -10.86
N ALA A 173 16.25 -4.03 -11.22
CA ALA A 173 15.97 -3.50 -12.54
C ALA A 173 16.65 -2.13 -12.78
N LEU A 174 17.20 -1.94 -13.98
CA LEU A 174 17.75 -0.65 -14.41
C LEU A 174 16.62 0.30 -14.81
N ARG A 175 16.88 1.62 -14.72
CA ARG A 175 15.93 2.64 -15.18
C ARG A 175 15.53 2.47 -16.65
N SER A 176 16.48 2.05 -17.50
CA SER A 176 16.23 1.79 -18.92
C SER A 176 15.28 0.60 -19.17
N ALA A 177 15.15 -0.32 -18.22
CA ALA A 177 14.21 -1.43 -18.32
C ALA A 177 12.76 -0.99 -18.15
N ASN A 178 12.51 0.12 -17.43
CA ASN A 178 11.20 0.72 -17.30
C ASN A 178 10.83 1.50 -18.57
N CYS A 179 10.62 0.75 -19.65
CA CYS A 179 10.17 1.25 -20.93
C CYS A 179 8.73 0.82 -21.13
N ALA A 180 7.80 1.76 -20.98
CA ALA A 180 6.39 1.44 -21.07
C ALA A 180 5.94 0.97 -22.46
N ALA A 181 6.77 1.13 -23.52
CA ALA A 181 6.54 0.55 -24.85
C ALA A 181 6.51 -0.98 -24.83
N LEU A 182 7.06 -1.60 -23.79
CA LEU A 182 7.03 -3.03 -23.56
C LEU A 182 5.71 -3.50 -22.92
N GLU A 183 4.81 -2.62 -22.48
CA GLU A 183 3.53 -3.00 -21.87
C GLU A 183 2.67 -3.74 -22.89
N ASN A 184 2.26 -4.95 -22.52
CA ASN A 184 1.38 -5.77 -23.33
C ASN A 184 0.00 -5.11 -23.44
N GLY A 185 -0.49 -4.92 -24.66
CA GLY A 185 -1.75 -4.19 -24.91
C GLY A 185 -1.62 -2.66 -24.85
N GLY A 186 -0.41 -2.11 -24.66
CA GLY A 186 -0.15 -0.68 -24.60
C GLY A 186 -0.49 -0.06 -23.24
N MET A 187 0.08 1.12 -22.97
CA MET A 187 -0.12 1.85 -21.72
C MET A 187 -0.80 3.19 -22.01
N GLN A 188 -1.79 3.55 -21.20
CA GLN A 188 -2.47 4.84 -21.29
C GLN A 188 -1.47 6.00 -21.15
N ILE A 189 -1.61 7.00 -22.01
CA ILE A 189 -0.83 8.23 -21.96
C ILE A 189 -1.61 9.25 -21.15
N LEU A 190 -0.96 9.82 -20.14
CA LEU A 190 -1.55 10.87 -19.33
C LEU A 190 -1.59 12.19 -20.15
N PRO A 191 -2.75 12.88 -20.24
CA PRO A 191 -2.83 14.18 -20.91
C PRO A 191 -1.83 15.20 -20.33
N LYS A 192 -1.35 16.13 -21.17
CA LYS A 192 -0.40 17.18 -20.74
C LYS A 192 -0.88 17.95 -19.50
N GLU A 193 -2.17 18.25 -19.43
CA GLU A 193 -2.78 18.96 -18.30
C GLU A 193 -2.78 18.15 -16.99
N ASP A 194 -2.91 16.83 -17.08
CA ASP A 194 -2.87 15.93 -15.94
C ASP A 194 -1.41 15.70 -15.49
N ILE A 195 -0.45 15.71 -16.42
CA ILE A 195 0.99 15.72 -16.12
C ILE A 195 1.37 17.00 -15.37
N GLU A 196 0.87 18.16 -15.80
CA GLU A 196 1.09 19.43 -15.10
C GLU A 196 0.51 19.40 -13.68
N THR A 197 -0.68 18.81 -13.53
CA THR A 197 -1.33 18.64 -12.21
C THR A 197 -0.53 17.70 -11.31
N LEU A 198 -0.04 16.59 -11.84
CA LEU A 198 0.84 15.67 -11.11
C LEU A 198 2.15 16.35 -10.68
N ASN A 199 2.77 17.13 -11.58
CA ASN A 199 3.98 17.89 -11.27
C ASN A 199 3.73 18.97 -10.21
N LEU A 200 2.54 19.57 -10.18
CA LEU A 200 2.13 20.49 -9.11
C LEU A 200 2.09 19.76 -7.76
N CYS A 201 1.45 18.58 -7.68
CA CYS A 201 1.42 17.77 -6.46
C CYS A 201 2.83 17.41 -5.95
N LYS A 202 3.77 17.08 -6.85
CA LYS A 202 5.17 16.79 -6.48
C LYS A 202 5.87 18.01 -5.87
N LYS A 203 5.70 19.18 -6.49
CA LYS A 203 6.27 20.45 -5.99
C LYS A 203 5.68 20.85 -4.63
N MET A 204 4.40 20.57 -4.40
CA MET A 204 3.75 20.79 -3.10
C MET A 204 4.37 19.89 -2.03
N MET A 205 4.55 18.61 -2.33
CA MET A 205 5.21 17.67 -1.42
C MET A 205 6.64 18.09 -1.07
N GLU A 206 7.43 18.58 -2.04
CA GLU A 206 8.79 19.12 -1.80
C GLU A 206 8.81 20.27 -0.78
N LYS A 207 7.69 21.00 -0.64
CA LYS A 207 7.50 22.10 0.31
C LYS A 207 6.84 21.68 1.63
N GLY A 208 6.51 20.41 1.80
CA GLY A 208 5.78 19.91 2.98
C GLY A 208 4.26 20.14 2.92
N GLU A 209 3.73 20.51 1.75
CA GLU A 209 2.30 20.59 1.49
C GLU A 209 1.80 19.20 1.06
N CYS A 210 1.55 18.33 2.03
CA CYS A 210 1.09 16.96 1.81
C CYS A 210 -0.44 16.88 1.54
N PRO A 211 -0.93 15.80 0.89
CA PRO A 211 -2.36 15.53 0.81
C PRO A 211 -2.93 15.35 2.23
N PRO A 212 -4.20 15.73 2.48
CA PRO A 212 -4.79 15.71 3.82
C PRO A 212 -5.16 14.28 4.23
N LEU A 213 -4.13 13.48 4.53
CA LEU A 213 -4.20 12.06 4.85
C LEU A 213 -3.53 11.80 6.19
N MET A 214 -4.11 10.88 6.96
CA MET A 214 -3.59 10.38 8.21
C MET A 214 -3.32 8.89 8.10
N VAL A 215 -2.13 8.45 8.51
CA VAL A 215 -1.84 7.03 8.71
C VAL A 215 -2.24 6.64 10.12
N VAL A 216 -3.19 5.72 10.24
CA VAL A 216 -3.78 5.27 11.50
C VAL A 216 -3.49 3.80 11.70
N PHE A 217 -2.99 3.45 12.88
CA PHE A 217 -2.79 2.05 13.25
C PHE A 217 -4.09 1.43 13.76
N ASP A 218 -4.54 0.39 13.09
CA ASP A 218 -5.65 -0.46 13.49
C ASP A 218 -5.09 -1.82 13.95
N PRO A 219 -5.44 -2.33 15.14
CA PRO A 219 -4.93 -3.62 15.62
C PRO A 219 -5.28 -4.82 14.74
N VAL A 220 -6.32 -4.70 13.92
CA VAL A 220 -6.84 -5.75 13.03
C VAL A 220 -6.32 -5.55 11.61
N GLU A 221 -6.27 -4.33 11.09
CA GLU A 221 -5.84 -4.06 9.70
C GLU A 221 -4.37 -3.66 9.56
N GLY A 222 -3.68 -3.35 10.66
CA GLY A 222 -2.35 -2.76 10.64
C GLY A 222 -2.40 -1.26 10.36
N PHE A 223 -1.40 -0.73 9.66
CA PHE A 223 -1.44 0.68 9.24
C PHE A 223 -2.44 0.87 8.10
N THR A 224 -3.34 1.84 8.28
CA THR A 224 -4.37 2.22 7.32
C THR A 224 -4.25 3.70 6.99
N VAL A 225 -4.75 4.12 5.83
CA VAL A 225 -4.78 5.53 5.42
C VAL A 225 -6.20 6.05 5.43
N GLN A 226 -6.41 7.16 6.12
CA GLN A 226 -7.71 7.83 6.24
C GLN A 226 -7.60 9.26 5.72
N ALA A 227 -8.66 9.75 5.08
CA ALA A 227 -8.74 11.15 4.69
C ALA A 227 -9.00 12.01 5.95
N ASP A 228 -8.12 12.96 6.21
CA ASP A 228 -8.24 13.92 7.32
C ASP A 228 -9.20 15.05 7.00
N ARG A 229 -9.46 15.26 5.71
CA ARG A 229 -10.43 16.22 5.17
C ARG A 229 -11.12 15.65 3.95
N TYR A 230 -12.20 16.31 3.52
CA TYR A 230 -12.88 15.96 2.27
C TYR A 230 -11.93 16.07 1.07
N ILE A 231 -11.85 14.99 0.29
CA ILE A 231 -11.11 14.89 -0.97
C ILE A 231 -12.12 14.77 -2.10
N LYS A 232 -11.96 15.59 -3.15
CA LYS A 232 -12.86 15.60 -4.30
C LYS A 232 -12.62 14.38 -5.19
N ASP A 233 -13.65 13.99 -5.92
CA ASP A 233 -13.50 13.01 -7.01
C ASP A 233 -12.47 13.50 -8.04
N LEU A 234 -11.72 12.56 -8.62
CA LEU A 234 -10.61 12.79 -9.56
C LEU A 234 -9.40 13.53 -8.97
N THR A 235 -9.25 13.58 -7.64
CA THR A 235 -8.06 14.15 -6.99
C THR A 235 -6.91 13.13 -6.95
N ILE A 236 -5.74 13.53 -7.45
CA ILE A 236 -4.51 12.75 -7.31
C ILE A 236 -4.20 12.62 -5.82
N ILE A 237 -4.02 11.39 -5.34
CA ILE A 237 -3.69 11.09 -3.95
C ILE A 237 -2.17 11.01 -3.80
N THR A 238 -1.54 10.09 -4.52
CA THR A 238 -0.09 9.84 -4.47
C THR A 238 0.34 8.94 -5.62
N GLU A 239 1.62 8.97 -6.00
CA GLU A 239 2.20 7.90 -6.82
C GLU A 239 2.52 6.68 -5.95
N TYR A 240 2.44 5.48 -6.53
CA TYR A 240 2.95 4.28 -5.87
C TYR A 240 4.45 4.16 -6.14
N VAL A 241 5.26 4.17 -5.09
CA VAL A 241 6.71 4.27 -5.20
C VAL A 241 7.43 3.22 -4.38
N GLY A 242 8.66 2.91 -4.80
CA GLY A 242 9.54 1.96 -4.16
C GLY A 242 10.66 1.53 -5.10
N ASP A 243 11.39 0.50 -4.69
CA ASP A 243 12.46 -0.09 -5.50
C ASP A 243 11.86 -0.87 -6.67
N VAL A 244 12.33 -0.58 -7.88
CA VAL A 244 11.88 -1.29 -9.09
C VAL A 244 12.73 -2.53 -9.30
N ASP A 245 12.05 -3.67 -9.46
CA ASP A 245 12.70 -4.95 -9.72
C ASP A 245 12.00 -5.72 -10.85
N TYR A 246 12.64 -6.77 -11.32
CA TYR A 246 11.99 -7.74 -12.20
C TYR A 246 11.07 -8.64 -11.40
N LEU A 247 9.89 -8.93 -11.93
CA LEU A 247 8.89 -9.79 -11.27
C LEU A 247 9.47 -11.17 -10.93
N LYS A 248 10.27 -11.75 -11.83
CA LYS A 248 10.95 -13.04 -11.62
C LYS A 248 11.88 -13.07 -10.39
N ASN A 249 12.46 -11.92 -10.01
CA ASN A 249 13.35 -11.84 -8.86
C ASN A 249 12.59 -11.87 -7.53
N ARG A 250 11.25 -11.69 -7.58
CA ARG A 250 10.37 -11.52 -6.42
C ARG A 250 9.30 -12.62 -6.33
N GLU A 251 9.39 -13.68 -7.12
CA GLU A 251 8.47 -14.84 -7.05
C GLU A 251 8.44 -15.49 -5.67
N ASN A 252 9.58 -15.41 -4.98
CA ASN A 252 9.80 -15.92 -3.63
C ASN A 252 9.84 -14.81 -2.58
N ASP A 253 9.29 -13.62 -2.86
CA ASP A 253 9.23 -12.56 -1.88
C ASP A 253 7.97 -12.71 -0.99
N ASP A 254 8.10 -12.38 0.29
CA ASP A 254 6.99 -12.37 1.25
C ASP A 254 6.34 -10.99 1.39
N GLY A 255 6.79 -10.01 0.60
CA GLY A 255 6.26 -8.65 0.58
C GLY A 255 4.77 -8.62 0.24
N ASP A 256 3.96 -8.10 1.16
CA ASP A 256 2.50 -7.95 1.03
C ASP A 256 2.07 -6.74 0.18
N SER A 257 3.01 -5.86 -0.13
CA SER A 257 2.78 -4.55 -0.74
C SER A 257 3.40 -4.42 -2.14
N MET A 258 3.64 -5.52 -2.86
CA MET A 258 4.19 -5.43 -4.22
C MET A 258 3.14 -4.90 -5.21
N MET A 259 3.55 -4.00 -6.10
CA MET A 259 2.65 -3.43 -7.12
C MET A 259 3.22 -3.59 -8.53
N THR A 260 2.44 -4.13 -9.46
CA THR A 260 2.87 -4.28 -10.86
C THR A 260 3.12 -2.92 -11.50
N LEU A 261 4.31 -2.72 -12.05
CA LEU A 261 4.66 -1.51 -12.80
C LEU A 261 4.45 -1.71 -14.30
N LEU A 262 5.02 -2.79 -14.84
CA LEU A 262 5.07 -3.09 -16.26
C LEU A 262 4.77 -4.57 -16.47
N HIS A 263 3.76 -4.87 -17.28
CA HIS A 263 3.45 -6.23 -17.69
C HIS A 263 3.86 -6.43 -19.15
N ALA A 264 5.03 -7.03 -19.36
CA ALA A 264 5.60 -7.21 -20.69
C ALA A 264 5.18 -8.54 -21.33
N SER A 265 5.09 -8.59 -22.66
CA SER A 265 4.78 -9.83 -23.39
C SER A 265 5.79 -10.95 -23.11
N ASN A 266 7.05 -10.59 -22.84
CA ASN A 266 8.03 -11.51 -22.26
C ASN A 266 8.01 -11.37 -20.72
N PRO A 267 7.58 -12.39 -19.95
CA PRO A 267 7.48 -12.33 -18.50
C PRO A 267 8.79 -11.93 -17.80
N SER A 268 9.94 -12.30 -18.36
CA SER A 268 11.26 -11.97 -17.81
C SER A 268 11.59 -10.48 -17.81
N LYS A 269 10.83 -9.67 -18.57
CA LYS A 269 10.95 -8.20 -18.65
C LYS A 269 9.85 -7.48 -17.84
N SER A 270 8.95 -8.21 -17.19
CA SER A 270 7.92 -7.60 -16.34
C SER A 270 8.54 -7.01 -15.09
N LEU A 271 8.05 -5.85 -14.68
CA LEU A 271 8.57 -5.08 -13.55
C LEU A 271 7.52 -4.92 -12.45
N VAL A 272 8.03 -4.88 -11.22
CA VAL A 272 7.26 -4.70 -9.99
C VAL A 272 7.91 -3.60 -9.14
N ILE A 273 7.07 -2.83 -8.45
CA ILE A 273 7.49 -1.89 -7.41
C ILE A 273 7.46 -2.63 -6.08
N CYS A 274 8.59 -2.62 -5.38
CA CYS A 274 8.79 -3.21 -4.07
C CYS A 274 8.97 -2.08 -3.05
N PRO A 275 7.94 -1.76 -2.24
CA PRO A 275 8.02 -0.70 -1.25
C PRO A 275 8.64 -1.17 0.09
N ASP A 276 9.36 -2.30 0.10
CA ASP A 276 9.93 -2.96 1.29
C ASP A 276 10.95 -2.07 2.01
N LYS A 277 11.92 -1.52 1.26
CA LYS A 277 13.01 -0.70 1.80
C LYS A 277 12.76 0.78 1.69
N ARG A 278 12.08 1.22 0.63
CA ARG A 278 11.75 2.62 0.34
C ARG A 278 10.31 2.74 -0.11
N SER A 279 9.57 3.69 0.44
CA SER A 279 8.20 3.97 -0.02
C SER A 279 7.71 5.35 0.42
N ASN A 280 6.50 5.68 0.00
CA ASN A 280 5.67 6.75 0.57
C ASN A 280 4.40 6.15 1.20
N ILE A 281 3.38 6.99 1.38
CA ILE A 281 2.09 6.64 1.97
C ILE A 281 1.28 5.60 1.16
N ALA A 282 1.53 5.47 -0.15
CA ALA A 282 0.74 4.62 -1.05
C ALA A 282 0.70 3.15 -0.63
N ARG A 283 1.78 2.67 0.03
CA ARG A 283 1.86 1.28 0.51
C ARG A 283 0.90 0.97 1.65
N PHE A 284 0.45 1.97 2.39
CA PHE A 284 -0.45 1.82 3.55
C PHE A 284 -1.92 2.02 3.18
N VAL A 285 -2.23 2.28 1.89
CA VAL A 285 -3.61 2.40 1.41
C VAL A 285 -4.23 1.00 1.32
N ASN A 286 -5.32 0.77 2.06
CA ASN A 286 -5.93 -0.55 2.18
C ASN A 286 -6.55 -1.02 0.86
N GLY A 287 -6.42 -2.31 0.59
CA GLY A 287 -7.19 -3.01 -0.44
C GLY A 287 -8.61 -3.35 0.03
N ILE A 288 -9.52 -3.55 -0.94
CA ILE A 288 -10.85 -4.08 -0.66
C ILE A 288 -10.85 -5.61 -0.62
N ASN A 289 -11.81 -6.20 0.12
CA ASN A 289 -12.01 -7.64 0.09
C ASN A 289 -12.80 -8.04 -1.18
N ASN A 290 -12.11 -8.58 -2.18
CA ASN A 290 -12.73 -9.05 -3.43
C ASN A 290 -13.59 -10.32 -3.28
N PHE A 291 -13.52 -11.02 -2.13
CA PHE A 291 -14.33 -12.20 -1.84
C PHE A 291 -15.65 -11.89 -1.12
N SER A 292 -15.82 -10.65 -0.64
CA SER A 292 -17.04 -10.20 0.01
C SER A 292 -17.90 -9.39 -0.98
N PRO A 293 -19.21 -9.64 -1.07
CA PRO A 293 -20.10 -8.87 -1.94
C PRO A 293 -20.14 -7.37 -1.60
N ASP A 294 -19.91 -7.03 -0.32
CA ASP A 294 -19.85 -5.64 0.14
C ASP A 294 -18.46 -5.00 0.00
N GLY A 295 -17.44 -5.76 -0.38
CA GLY A 295 -16.07 -5.25 -0.53
C GLY A 295 -15.97 -4.13 -1.57
N ARG A 296 -16.66 -4.29 -2.71
CA ARG A 296 -16.66 -3.27 -3.79
C ARG A 296 -17.30 -1.96 -3.36
N LYS A 297 -18.27 -1.98 -2.44
CA LYS A 297 -18.94 -0.77 -1.92
C LYS A 297 -17.98 0.11 -1.10
N LYS A 298 -16.87 -0.45 -0.62
CA LYS A 298 -15.83 0.25 0.16
C LYS A 298 -14.76 0.90 -0.72
N GLN A 299 -14.76 0.67 -2.03
CA GLN A 299 -13.76 1.26 -2.92
C GLN A 299 -14.03 2.75 -3.12
N ASN A 300 -13.05 3.57 -2.75
CA ASN A 300 -13.09 5.04 -2.88
C ASN A 300 -11.87 5.64 -3.59
N VAL A 301 -10.87 4.83 -3.92
CA VAL A 301 -9.66 5.21 -4.68
C VAL A 301 -9.41 4.18 -5.78
N LYS A 302 -8.82 4.62 -6.90
CA LYS A 302 -8.41 3.77 -8.01
C LYS A 302 -6.93 3.95 -8.31
N CYS A 303 -6.23 2.83 -8.40
CA CYS A 303 -4.85 2.78 -8.85
C CYS A 303 -4.81 2.69 -10.40
N VAL A 304 -4.07 3.56 -11.06
CA VAL A 304 -3.97 3.62 -12.53
C VAL A 304 -2.51 3.61 -12.97
N ARG A 305 -2.21 2.80 -13.99
CA ARG A 305 -0.90 2.76 -14.66
C ARG A 305 -0.95 3.66 -15.89
N SER A 306 -0.08 4.66 -15.95
CA SER A 306 -0.01 5.58 -17.09
C SER A 306 1.43 5.94 -17.38
N ARG A 307 1.70 6.55 -18.54
CA ARG A 307 3.01 7.20 -18.77
C ARG A 307 2.91 8.66 -18.35
N PRO A 308 3.80 9.17 -17.47
CA PRO A 308 5.12 8.61 -17.12
C PRO A 308 5.20 7.70 -15.87
N GLY A 309 4.11 7.41 -15.16
CA GLY A 309 4.15 6.62 -13.92
C GLY A 309 2.80 6.08 -13.41
N LEU A 310 2.85 5.42 -12.25
CA LEU A 310 1.70 4.77 -11.62
C LEU A 310 1.09 5.69 -10.56
N VAL A 311 -0.15 6.14 -10.80
CA VAL A 311 -0.83 7.19 -10.03
C VAL A 311 -2.07 6.62 -9.34
N GLN A 312 -2.26 6.93 -8.06
CA GLN A 312 -3.51 6.70 -7.34
C GLN A 312 -4.37 7.97 -7.37
N GLN A 313 -5.65 7.81 -7.73
CA GLN A 313 -6.62 8.89 -7.96
C GLN A 313 -8.04 8.48 -7.55
#